data_AF-A0A6I1KCS1-F1
#
_entry.id   AF-A0A6I1KCS1-F1
#
_cell.length_a   1.000
_cell.length_b   1.000
_cell.length_c   1.000
_cell.angle_alpha   90.00
_cell.angle_beta   90.00
_cell.angle_gamma   90.00
#
_symmetry.space_group_name_H-M   'P 1'
#
loop_
_entity.id
_entity.type
_entity.pdbx_description
1 polymer ?
#
loop_
_entity_poly.entity_id
_entity_poly.type
_entity_poly.pdbx_seq_one_letter_code
_entity_poly.pdbx_strand_id
1 'polypeptide(L)'
;MPRWTTSSKEMEKISEISGALLVQRGPIFLVTLENGEKHEGIMTGFYVGTNQPNPIFRFHGHIILNSLMNSLYIDMLDIRHVISISTPAKLKEYEDLGLLRSADYT
;
A
#
# COMPACT_ATOMS: atom_id res chain seq x y z
N MET A 1 -3.82 11.30 6.96
CA MET A 1 -2.54 11.07 7.67
C MET A 1 -2.61 9.70 8.36
N PRO A 2 -1.53 8.89 8.34
CA PRO A 2 -1.51 7.57 8.99
C PRO A 2 -1.68 7.68 10.50
N ARG A 3 -2.49 6.80 11.10
CA ARG A 3 -2.72 6.77 12.54
C ARG A 3 -1.60 6.01 13.26
N TRP A 4 -1.26 6.50 14.43
CA TRP A 4 -0.42 5.80 15.39
C TRP A 4 -1.27 4.90 16.27
N THR A 5 -0.82 3.68 16.53
CA THR A 5 -1.49 2.72 17.41
C THR A 5 -0.59 2.19 18.51
N THR A 6 -1.19 1.87 19.66
CA THR A 6 -0.57 1.08 20.75
C THR A 6 -1.21 -0.31 20.91
N SER A 7 -2.19 -0.65 20.07
CA SER A 7 -2.96 -1.89 20.16
C SER A 7 -2.23 -3.04 19.48
N SER A 8 -2.00 -4.14 20.21
CA SER A 8 -1.35 -5.34 19.66
C SER A 8 -2.08 -5.89 18.43
N LYS A 9 -3.41 -5.87 18.42
CA LYS A 9 -4.22 -6.33 17.27
C LYS A 9 -4.03 -5.46 16.03
N GLU A 10 -3.89 -4.14 16.22
CA GLU A 10 -3.64 -3.21 15.13
C GLU A 10 -2.19 -3.33 14.62
N MET A 11 -1.23 -3.61 15.50
CA MET A 11 0.16 -3.93 15.13
C MET A 11 0.27 -5.24 14.32
N GLU A 12 -0.47 -6.28 14.72
CA GLU A 12 -0.59 -7.53 13.97
C GLU A 12 -1.15 -7.27 12.58
N LYS A 13 -2.24 -6.50 12.48
CA LYS A 13 -2.82 -6.11 11.19
C LYS A 13 -1.82 -5.37 10.30
N ILE A 14 -1.09 -4.39 10.82
CA ILE A 14 -0.06 -3.67 10.05
C ILE A 14 1.03 -4.67 9.57
N SER A 15 1.43 -5.59 10.44
CA SER A 15 2.41 -6.62 10.11
C SER A 15 1.91 -7.56 9.01
N GLU A 16 0.66 -8.02 9.09
CA GLU A 16 0.02 -8.86 8.08
C GLU A 16 -0.04 -8.18 6.71
N ILE A 17 -0.50 -6.92 6.65
CA ILE A 17 -0.56 -6.15 5.41
C ILE A 17 0.84 -5.92 4.84
N SER A 18 1.82 -5.55 5.67
CA SER A 18 3.19 -5.36 5.22
C SER A 18 3.83 -6.66 4.69
N GLY A 19 3.56 -7.79 5.35
CA GLY A 19 3.99 -9.11 4.88
C GLY A 19 3.34 -9.48 3.55
N ALA A 20 2.04 -9.20 3.39
CA ALA A 20 1.33 -9.40 2.13
C ALA A 20 1.92 -8.54 1.00
N LEU A 21 2.36 -7.32 1.25
CA LEU A 21 3.01 -6.48 0.24
C LEU A 21 4.39 -7.02 -0.18
N LEU A 22 5.16 -7.55 0.77
CA LEU A 22 6.52 -8.06 0.52
C LEU A 22 6.57 -9.33 -0.35
N VAL A 23 5.51 -10.14 -0.33
CA VAL A 23 5.46 -11.40 -1.11
C VAL A 23 4.89 -11.24 -2.52
N GLN A 24 4.28 -10.09 -2.80
CA GLN A 24 3.61 -9.83 -4.08
C GLN A 24 4.55 -9.16 -5.07
N ARG A 25 4.38 -9.47 -6.37
CA ARG A 25 5.24 -8.97 -7.45
C ARG A 25 4.52 -7.94 -8.31
N GLY A 26 5.28 -6.99 -8.82
CA GLY A 26 4.82 -6.00 -9.79
C GLY A 26 4.30 -4.70 -9.15
N PRO A 27 4.20 -3.61 -9.94
CA PRO A 27 3.99 -2.27 -9.42
C PRO A 27 2.51 -1.89 -9.22
N ILE A 28 1.55 -2.58 -9.86
CA ILE A 28 0.13 -2.20 -9.85
C ILE A 28 -0.63 -2.99 -8.80
N PHE A 29 -1.29 -2.29 -7.88
CA PHE A 29 -2.03 -2.86 -6.77
C PHE A 29 -3.48 -2.40 -6.74
N LEU A 30 -4.36 -3.30 -6.31
CA LEU A 30 -5.73 -3.04 -5.92
C LEU A 30 -5.83 -3.13 -4.40
N VAL A 31 -6.20 -2.03 -3.78
CA VAL A 31 -6.38 -1.88 -2.33
C VAL A 31 -7.87 -1.79 -2.04
N THR A 32 -8.40 -2.69 -1.21
CA THR A 32 -9.78 -2.63 -0.71
C THR A 32 -9.76 -2.21 0.74
N LEU A 33 -10.49 -1.13 1.04
CA LEU A 33 -10.63 -0.58 2.39
C LEU A 33 -11.70 -1.32 3.19
N GLU A 34 -11.70 -1.15 4.51
CA GLU A 34 -12.70 -1.73 5.43
C GLU A 34 -14.12 -1.27 5.11
N ASN A 35 -14.29 -0.04 4.61
CA ASN A 35 -15.57 0.51 4.17
C ASN A 35 -16.04 -0.06 2.80
N GLY A 36 -15.25 -0.92 2.15
CA GLY A 36 -15.53 -1.51 0.84
C GLY A 36 -15.07 -0.69 -0.36
N GLU A 37 -14.54 0.52 -0.14
CA GLU A 37 -13.94 1.35 -1.18
C GLU A 37 -12.70 0.67 -1.78
N LYS A 38 -12.48 0.89 -3.08
CA LYS A 38 -11.38 0.27 -3.83
C LYS A 38 -10.53 1.34 -4.50
N HIS A 39 -9.23 1.24 -4.31
CA HIS A 39 -8.24 2.09 -4.95
C HIS A 39 -7.29 1.23 -5.78
N GLU A 40 -7.15 1.59 -7.06
CA GLU A 40 -6.19 0.98 -7.98
C GLU A 40 -5.10 2.00 -8.30
N GLY A 41 -3.85 1.54 -8.36
CA GLY A 41 -2.75 2.39 -8.80
C GLY A 41 -1.38 1.73 -8.67
N ILE A 42 -0.36 2.52 -8.98
CA ILE A 42 1.03 2.12 -8.83
C ILE A 42 1.44 2.29 -7.37
N MET A 43 1.84 1.20 -6.72
CA MET A 43 2.46 1.25 -5.40
C MET A 43 3.87 1.82 -5.54
N THR A 44 4.09 3.01 -5.00
CA THR A 44 5.41 3.67 -5.03
C THR A 44 6.20 3.50 -3.74
N GLY A 45 5.52 3.07 -2.67
CA GLY A 45 6.18 2.75 -1.42
C GLY A 45 5.19 2.34 -0.35
N PHE A 46 5.72 1.70 0.69
CA PHE A 46 5.03 1.51 1.94
C PHE A 46 6.01 1.76 3.08
N TYR A 47 5.48 2.23 4.21
CA TYR A 47 6.27 2.57 5.37
C TYR A 47 5.61 1.99 6.61
N VAL A 48 6.42 1.31 7.40
CA VAL A 48 6.08 0.83 8.73
C VAL A 48 7.11 1.41 9.69
N GLY A 49 6.65 1.98 10.79
CA GLY A 49 7.54 2.68 11.71
C GLY A 49 7.10 2.60 13.16
N THR A 50 8.06 2.89 14.03
CA THR A 50 7.85 3.00 15.48
C THR A 50 8.32 4.35 15.96
N ASN A 51 7.76 4.85 17.06
CA ASN A 51 8.15 6.14 17.64
C ASN A 51 9.30 6.02 18.66
N GLN A 52 10.19 5.02 18.56
CA GLN A 52 11.32 4.90 19.49
C GLN A 52 12.24 6.14 19.44
N PRO A 53 12.78 6.60 20.59
CA PRO A 53 12.75 5.99 21.92
C PRO A 53 11.66 6.55 22.88
N ASN A 54 10.45 6.88 22.40
CA ASN A 54 9.40 7.40 23.28
C ASN A 54 8.91 6.38 24.34
N PRO A 55 8.51 6.84 25.55
CA PRO A 55 8.05 5.96 26.63
C PRO A 55 6.74 5.22 26.33
N ILE A 56 5.93 5.75 25.41
CA ILE A 56 4.74 5.08 24.89
C ILE A 56 5.10 4.51 23.52
N PHE A 57 5.28 3.19 23.43
CA PHE A 57 5.54 2.51 22.16
C PHE A 57 4.31 2.61 21.25
N ARG A 58 4.48 3.30 20.12
CA ARG A 58 3.47 3.45 19.08
C ARG A 58 4.01 2.91 17.76
N PHE A 59 3.12 2.29 17.02
CA PHE A 59 3.35 1.72 15.70
C PHE A 59 2.51 2.48 14.67
N HIS A 60 2.98 2.58 13.43
CA HIS A 60 2.17 3.09 12.33
C HIS A 60 2.55 2.40 11.03
N GLY A 61 1.61 2.39 10.08
CA GLY A 61 1.80 1.81 8.76
C GLY A 61 1.01 2.56 7.70
N HIS A 62 1.60 2.84 6.54
CA HIS A 62 0.87 3.37 5.40
C HIS A 62 1.49 2.93 4.08
N ILE A 63 0.66 2.99 3.04
CA ILE A 63 1.06 2.77 1.65
C ILE A 63 0.89 4.06 0.84
N ILE A 64 1.66 4.19 -0.23
CA ILE A 64 1.55 5.27 -1.21
C ILE A 64 1.15 4.66 -2.56
N LEU A 65 -0.06 4.99 -3.00
CA LEU A 65 -0.63 4.53 -4.25
C LEU A 65 -0.79 5.72 -5.21
N ASN A 66 -0.11 5.68 -6.35
CA ASN A 66 -0.26 6.68 -7.40
C ASN A 66 -1.30 6.21 -8.40
N SER A 67 -2.45 6.90 -8.41
CA SER A 67 -3.48 6.74 -9.44
C SER A 67 -3.24 7.73 -10.59
N LEU A 68 -4.08 7.67 -11.63
CA LEU A 68 -4.11 8.64 -12.72
C LEU A 68 -4.29 10.09 -12.24
N MET A 69 -4.99 10.29 -11.13
CA MET A 69 -5.44 11.62 -10.69
C MET A 69 -4.62 12.17 -9.52
N ASN A 70 -4.14 11.29 -8.63
CA ASN A 70 -3.50 11.71 -7.39
C ASN A 70 -2.66 10.60 -6.75
N SER A 71 -1.75 11.04 -5.88
CA SER A 71 -1.11 10.18 -4.89
C SER A 71 -2.03 10.02 -3.68
N LEU A 72 -2.31 8.78 -3.31
CA LEU A 72 -3.12 8.40 -2.17
C LEU A 72 -2.23 7.83 -1.06
N TYR A 73 -2.38 8.38 0.14
CA TYR A 73 -1.76 7.88 1.36
C TYR A 73 -2.81 7.09 2.14
N ILE A 74 -2.70 5.76 2.11
CA ILE A 74 -3.68 4.88 2.73
C ILE A 74 -3.08 4.30 4.01
N ASP A 75 -3.76 4.50 5.12
CA ASP A 75 -3.42 3.91 6.41
C ASP A 75 -3.65 2.40 6.37
N MET A 76 -2.64 1.61 6.74
CA MET A 76 -2.75 0.15 6.73
C MET A 76 -3.84 -0.39 7.66
N LEU A 77 -4.25 0.38 8.67
CA LEU A 77 -5.36 0.04 9.55
C LEU A 77 -6.73 0.15 8.86
N ASP A 78 -6.84 0.93 7.78
CA ASP A 78 -8.06 1.03 6.96
C ASP A 78 -8.09 -0.01 5.84
N ILE A 79 -7.00 -0.74 5.60
CA ILE A 79 -6.92 -1.74 4.54
C ILE A 79 -7.57 -3.04 5.02
N ARG A 80 -8.50 -3.56 4.24
CA ARG A 80 -9.07 -4.90 4.41
C ARG A 80 -8.29 -5.93 3.59
N HIS A 81 -7.91 -5.58 2.38
CA HIS A 81 -7.18 -6.47 1.47
C HIS A 81 -6.31 -5.66 0.49
N VAL A 82 -5.13 -6.19 0.17
CA VAL A 82 -4.23 -5.61 -0.83
C VAL A 82 -3.69 -6.70 -1.74
N ILE A 83 -3.84 -6.52 -3.05
CA ILE A 83 -3.38 -7.49 -4.05
C ILE A 83 -2.71 -6.82 -5.25
N SER A 84 -1.59 -7.39 -5.70
CA SER A 84 -0.99 -7.03 -6.98
C SER A 84 -1.86 -7.58 -8.10
N ILE A 85 -2.23 -6.68 -9.01
CA ILE A 85 -2.98 -6.99 -10.24
C ILE A 85 -2.10 -6.78 -11.48
N SER A 86 -0.78 -6.80 -11.28
CA SER A 86 0.24 -6.58 -12.31
C SER A 86 0.26 -7.73 -13.32
N THR A 87 -0.68 -7.70 -14.26
CA THR A 87 -0.72 -8.60 -15.43
C THR A 87 -0.09 -7.89 -16.63
N PRO A 88 0.39 -8.63 -17.66
CA PRO A 88 0.91 -8.00 -18.88
C PRO A 88 -0.08 -7.02 -19.53
N ALA A 89 -1.38 -7.32 -19.49
CA ALA A 89 -2.42 -6.42 -19.99
C ALA A 89 -2.53 -5.14 -19.15
N LYS A 90 -2.49 -5.25 -17.81
CA LYS A 90 -2.52 -4.10 -16.91
C LYS A 90 -1.27 -3.23 -16.99
N LEU A 91 -0.10 -3.84 -17.13
CA LEU A 91 1.15 -3.13 -17.32
C LEU A 91 1.12 -2.29 -18.59
N LYS A 92 0.62 -2.88 -19.69
CA LYS A 92 0.44 -2.17 -20.96
C LYS A 92 -0.58 -1.03 -20.85
N GLU A 93 -1.70 -1.25 -20.17
CA GLU A 93 -2.70 -0.20 -19.91
C GLU A 93 -2.07 1.01 -19.19
N TYR A 94 -1.26 0.77 -18.16
CA TYR A 94 -0.59 1.84 -17.42
C TYR A 94 0.56 2.50 -18.21
N GLU A 95 1.22 1.75 -19.08
CA GLU A 95 2.22 2.28 -20.03
C GLU A 95 1.56 3.19 -21.08
N ASP A 96 0.44 2.76 -21.67
CA ASP A 96 -0.35 3.53 -22.65
C ASP A 96 -0.89 4.83 -22.03
N LEU A 97 -1.15 4.84 -20.72
CA LEU A 97 -1.57 6.01 -19.94
C LEU A 97 -0.39 6.92 -19.53
N GLY A 98 0.86 6.51 -19.80
CA GLY A 98 2.07 7.25 -19.43
C GLY A 98 2.39 7.24 -17.93
N LEU A 99 1.79 6.32 -17.17
CA LEU A 99 2.00 6.18 -15.72
C LEU A 99 3.19 5.28 -15.37
N LEU A 100 3.60 4.43 -16.29
CA LEU A 100 4.62 3.41 -16.10
C LEU A 100 5.53 3.37 -17.33
N ARG A 101 6.85 3.21 -17.15
CA ARG A 101 7.77 2.95 -18.27
C ARG A 101 8.12 1.48 -18.29
N SER A 102 8.39 0.92 -19.47
CA SER A 102 8.74 -0.50 -19.60
C SER A 102 9.95 -0.91 -18.74
N ALA A 103 10.88 0.01 -18.48
CA ALA A 103 12.03 -0.19 -17.60
C ALA A 103 11.67 -0.34 -16.10
N ASP A 104 10.47 0.08 -15.69
CA ASP A 104 10.04 0.05 -14.29
C ASP A 104 9.52 -1.35 -13.86
N TYR A 105 9.41 -2.31 -14.80
CA TYR A 105 8.87 -3.65 -14.54
C TYR A 105 9.49 -4.80 -15.37
N THR A 106 10.61 -4.55 -16.07
CA THR A 106 11.52 -5.58 -16.62
C THR A 106 12.58 -5.97 -15.60
#